data_AF-A0A9Q5SM06-F1
#
_entry.id   AF-A0A9Q5SM06-F1
#
_cell.length_a   1.000
_cell.length_b   1.000
_cell.length_c   1.000
_cell.angle_alpha   90.00
_cell.angle_beta   90.00
_cell.angle_gamma   90.00
#
_symmetry.space_group_name_H-M   'P 1'
#
loop_
_entity.id
_entity.type
_entity.pdbx_description
1 polymer ?
#
loop_
_entity_poly.entity_id
_entity_poly.type
_entity_poly.pdbx_seq_one_letter_code
_entity_poly.pdbx_strand_id
1 'polypeptide(L)'
;MFTIENYKNSLIKELDAKSSDLIERLKATTELNYYKEIDLLDFIAFVQSFELSIVMFSMDGDANEVFYEGTEEGIFSGSYNVMDDSTYFTFSSEESDEFWDFYEKNDVKLSEIETKVIVEWFATCWNKAGGKNVKLPSYFGFHDYDECYDLHSSKWISDGDKWFE
;
A
#
# COMPACT_ATOMS: atom_id res chain seq x y z
N MET A 1 0.75 4.27 -29.57
CA MET A 1 -0.53 3.56 -29.29
C MET A 1 -0.51 2.89 -27.94
N PHE A 2 -1.28 3.46 -27.04
CA PHE A 2 -1.50 2.91 -25.71
C PHE A 2 -2.33 1.63 -25.79
N THR A 3 -1.91 0.63 -25.03
CA THR A 3 -2.63 -0.62 -24.85
C THR A 3 -2.63 -0.97 -23.37
N ILE A 4 -3.63 -1.73 -22.93
CA ILE A 4 -3.73 -2.20 -21.55
C ILE A 4 -2.48 -3.00 -21.14
N GLU A 5 -1.94 -3.81 -22.07
CA GLU A 5 -0.74 -4.61 -21.82
C GLU A 5 0.50 -3.72 -21.64
N ASN A 6 0.68 -2.71 -22.49
CA ASN A 6 1.79 -1.76 -22.35
C ASN A 6 1.68 -0.97 -21.05
N TYR A 7 0.47 -0.53 -20.68
CA TYR A 7 0.21 0.16 -19.42
C TYR A 7 0.61 -0.70 -18.21
N LYS A 8 0.09 -1.93 -18.16
CA LYS A 8 0.41 -2.89 -17.10
C LYS A 8 1.91 -3.15 -16.98
N ASN A 9 2.59 -3.37 -18.09
CA ASN A 9 4.03 -3.68 -18.10
C ASN A 9 4.87 -2.48 -17.64
N SER A 10 4.47 -1.26 -18.01
CA SER A 10 5.11 -0.03 -17.51
C SER A 10 4.93 0.10 -15.99
N LEU A 11 3.71 -0.09 -15.48
CA LEU A 11 3.43 -0.07 -14.05
C LEU A 11 4.31 -1.07 -13.28
N ILE A 12 4.32 -2.34 -13.70
CA ILE A 12 5.13 -3.40 -13.06
C ILE A 12 6.61 -2.99 -13.02
N LYS A 13 7.16 -2.52 -14.14
CA LYS A 13 8.56 -2.11 -14.23
C LYS A 13 8.88 -0.97 -13.26
N GLU A 14 8.03 0.04 -13.18
CA GLU A 14 8.25 1.20 -12.33
C GLU A 14 8.10 0.90 -10.83
N LEU A 15 7.20 -0.03 -10.46
CA LEU A 15 7.10 -0.53 -9.09
C LEU A 15 8.29 -1.43 -8.73
N ASP A 16 8.69 -2.33 -9.63
CA ASP A 16 9.83 -3.22 -9.43
C ASP A 16 11.11 -2.43 -9.12
N ALA A 17 11.33 -1.32 -9.83
CA ALA A 17 12.46 -0.42 -9.60
C ALA A 17 12.51 0.18 -8.19
N LYS A 18 11.36 0.28 -7.51
CA LYS A 18 11.21 0.84 -6.15
C LYS A 18 11.23 -0.22 -5.05
N SER A 19 11.26 -1.50 -5.42
CA SER A 19 11.12 -2.61 -4.47
C SER A 19 12.20 -2.64 -3.39
N SER A 20 13.46 -2.33 -3.73
CA SER A 20 14.56 -2.38 -2.77
C SER A 20 14.35 -1.41 -1.61
N ASP A 21 13.99 -0.17 -1.93
CA ASP A 21 13.75 0.90 -0.96
C ASP A 21 12.51 0.59 -0.11
N LEU A 22 11.43 0.11 -0.76
CA LEU A 22 10.23 -0.33 -0.04
C LEU A 22 10.53 -1.48 0.92
N ILE A 23 11.30 -2.48 0.50
CA ILE A 23 11.69 -3.62 1.36
C ILE A 23 12.50 -3.13 2.57
N GLU A 24 13.42 -2.18 2.39
CA GLU A 24 14.21 -1.63 3.50
C GLU A 24 13.33 -0.90 4.52
N ARG A 25 12.40 -0.06 4.05
CA ARG A 25 11.45 0.65 4.93
C ARG A 25 10.49 -0.31 5.63
N LEU A 26 10.00 -1.33 4.94
CA LEU A 26 9.15 -2.37 5.54
C LEU A 26 9.92 -3.21 6.58
N LYS A 27 11.22 -3.48 6.39
CA LYS A 27 12.01 -4.16 7.43
C LYS A 27 12.04 -3.35 8.71
N ALA A 28 12.22 -2.02 8.60
CA ALA A 28 12.19 -1.14 9.76
C ALA A 28 10.86 -1.26 10.52
N THR A 29 9.72 -1.39 9.82
CA THR A 29 8.43 -1.58 10.50
C THR A 29 8.36 -2.92 11.24
N THR A 30 8.92 -4.00 10.70
CA THR A 30 8.94 -5.31 11.38
C THR A 30 9.76 -5.34 12.68
N GLU A 31 10.64 -4.38 12.87
CA GLU A 31 11.54 -4.27 14.03
C GLU A 31 11.04 -3.29 15.09
N LEU A 32 9.90 -2.62 14.86
CA LEU A 32 9.32 -1.66 15.80
C LEU A 32 8.84 -2.35 17.10
N ASN A 33 9.11 -1.70 18.22
CA ASN A 33 8.56 -2.07 19.51
C ASN A 33 7.17 -1.44 19.68
N TYR A 34 6.16 -2.10 19.13
CA TYR A 34 4.78 -1.61 19.13
C TYR A 34 4.20 -1.46 20.53
N TYR A 35 3.49 -0.35 20.76
CA TYR A 35 2.68 -0.17 21.94
C TYR A 35 1.62 -1.26 22.07
N LYS A 36 1.40 -1.75 23.29
CA LYS A 36 0.54 -2.91 23.59
C LYS A 36 -0.95 -2.71 23.29
N GLU A 37 -1.40 -1.47 23.09
CA GLU A 37 -2.80 -1.13 22.78
C GLU A 37 -3.05 -1.05 21.26
N ILE A 38 -2.03 -1.35 20.45
CA ILE A 38 -2.17 -1.51 19.01
C ILE A 38 -2.70 -2.92 18.74
N ASP A 39 -3.84 -2.99 18.07
CA ASP A 39 -4.47 -4.25 17.69
C ASP A 39 -4.08 -4.68 16.28
N LEU A 40 -3.87 -3.76 15.34
CA LEU A 40 -3.45 -4.08 13.96
C LEU A 40 -2.58 -3.00 13.30
N LEU A 41 -1.94 -3.38 12.19
CA LEU A 41 -1.22 -2.48 11.28
C LEU A 41 -1.99 -2.33 9.97
N ASP A 42 -2.28 -1.10 9.60
CA ASP A 42 -3.05 -0.78 8.40
C ASP A 42 -2.18 0.01 7.43
N PHE A 43 -1.78 -0.62 6.33
CA PHE A 43 -0.98 0.01 5.29
C PHE A 43 -1.92 0.57 4.21
N ILE A 44 -1.95 1.88 4.06
CA ILE A 44 -2.84 2.56 3.11
C ILE A 44 -2.02 3.15 1.97
N ALA A 45 -2.35 2.73 0.75
CA ALA A 45 -1.87 3.34 -0.48
C ALA A 45 -2.72 4.55 -0.85
N PHE A 46 -2.06 5.67 -1.11
CA PHE A 46 -2.65 6.88 -1.66
C PHE A 46 -2.24 6.99 -3.12
N VAL A 47 -3.22 6.89 -4.02
CA VAL A 47 -2.99 6.96 -5.47
C VAL A 47 -3.64 8.23 -6.00
N GLN A 48 -2.84 9.17 -6.49
CA GLN A 48 -3.31 10.40 -7.13
C GLN A 48 -2.48 10.72 -8.36
N SER A 49 -3.12 10.91 -9.50
CA SER A 49 -2.46 11.38 -10.74
C SER A 49 -1.17 10.61 -11.10
N PHE A 50 -1.20 9.28 -10.97
CA PHE A 50 -0.06 8.39 -11.21
C PHE A 50 1.11 8.50 -10.22
N GLU A 51 0.87 9.11 -9.07
CA GLU A 51 1.74 9.07 -7.90
C GLU A 51 1.19 8.08 -6.88
N LEU A 52 2.11 7.39 -6.21
CA LEU A 52 1.81 6.44 -5.15
C LEU A 52 2.61 6.83 -3.91
N SER A 53 1.94 6.95 -2.78
CA SER A 53 2.55 6.93 -1.45
C SER A 53 1.88 5.87 -0.58
N ILE A 54 2.59 5.41 0.45
CA ILE A 54 2.12 4.36 1.36
C ILE A 54 2.45 4.74 2.80
N VAL A 55 1.43 4.77 3.64
CA VAL A 55 1.55 5.04 5.08
C VAL A 55 1.06 3.82 5.84
N MET A 56 1.83 3.38 6.84
CA MET A 56 1.38 2.42 7.85
C MET A 56 0.76 3.19 9.01
N PHE A 57 -0.43 2.81 9.45
CA PHE A 57 -1.07 3.28 10.67
C PHE A 57 -1.11 2.14 11.70
N SER A 58 -0.83 2.46 12.97
CA SER A 58 -1.11 1.54 14.07
C SER A 58 -2.48 1.82 14.66
N MET A 59 -3.37 0.84 14.63
CA MET A 59 -4.79 1.02 14.95
C MET A 59 -5.24 0.20 16.15
N ASP A 60 -6.24 0.70 16.87
CA ASP A 60 -7.00 -0.06 17.88
C ASP A 60 -8.23 -0.72 17.26
N GLY A 61 -8.89 -1.61 18.01
CA GLY A 61 -10.11 -2.30 17.59
C GLY A 61 -11.34 -1.40 17.38
N ASP A 62 -11.26 -0.12 17.75
CA ASP A 62 -12.30 0.89 17.51
C ASP A 62 -12.01 1.74 16.25
N ALA A 63 -11.07 1.30 15.41
CA ALA A 63 -10.62 1.96 14.18
C ALA A 63 -10.01 3.35 14.39
N ASN A 64 -9.36 3.58 15.52
CA ASN A 64 -8.60 4.81 15.78
C ASN A 64 -7.09 4.57 15.66
N GLU A 65 -6.38 5.58 15.17
CA GLU A 65 -4.92 5.59 15.24
C GLU A 65 -4.48 5.72 16.71
N VAL A 66 -3.59 4.83 17.14
CA VAL A 66 -3.13 4.74 18.52
C VAL A 66 -1.91 5.65 18.70
N PHE A 67 -1.93 6.50 19.74
CA PHE A 67 -0.80 7.33 20.13
C PHE A 67 -0.41 7.05 21.59
N TYR A 68 0.87 6.74 21.83
CA TYR A 68 1.41 6.53 23.16
C TYR A 68 1.69 7.88 23.83
N GLU A 69 1.01 8.14 24.95
CA GLU A 69 1.15 9.39 25.73
C GLU A 69 2.15 9.29 26.90
N GLY A 70 2.84 8.16 27.05
CA GLY A 70 3.80 7.96 28.13
C GLY A 70 5.18 8.57 27.85
N THR A 71 6.14 8.26 28.72
CA THR A 71 7.50 8.85 28.67
C THR A 71 8.58 7.85 28.29
N GLU A 72 8.22 6.57 28.08
CA GLU A 72 9.17 5.53 27.69
C GLU A 72 9.60 5.73 26.23
N GLU A 73 10.90 5.94 26.01
CA GLU A 73 11.47 6.05 24.68
C GLU A 73 11.47 4.70 23.95
N GLY A 74 11.33 4.74 22.63
CA GLY A 74 11.43 3.55 21.77
C GLY A 74 10.18 2.68 21.71
N ILE A 75 9.06 3.11 22.32
CA ILE A 75 7.72 2.55 22.02
C ILE A 75 7.19 3.21 20.75
N PHE A 76 6.78 2.42 19.78
CA PHE A 76 6.16 2.91 18.55
C PHE A 76 4.64 2.95 18.67
N SER A 77 4.07 4.06 18.21
CA SER A 77 2.64 4.31 18.04
C SER A 77 2.46 5.40 16.98
N GLY A 78 1.30 5.43 16.34
CA GLY A 78 0.94 6.38 15.30
C GLY A 78 1.25 5.82 13.92
N SER A 79 1.77 6.67 13.04
CA SER A 79 1.98 6.34 11.64
C SER A 79 3.44 6.35 11.23
N TYR A 80 3.74 5.57 10.20
CA TYR A 80 5.05 5.46 9.59
C TYR A 80 4.93 5.61 8.09
N ASN A 81 5.64 6.58 7.52
CA ASN A 81 5.69 6.75 6.07
C ASN A 81 6.63 5.70 5.44
N VAL A 82 6.02 4.69 4.84
CA VAL A 82 6.71 3.54 4.22
C VAL A 82 7.14 3.87 2.79
N MET A 83 6.45 4.79 2.12
CA MET A 83 6.80 5.25 0.79
C MET A 83 6.27 6.68 0.58
N ASP A 84 7.18 7.60 0.32
CA ASP A 84 6.86 8.97 -0.09
C ASP A 84 6.29 8.99 -1.52
N ASP A 85 5.60 10.08 -1.88
CA ASP A 85 4.99 10.24 -3.21
C ASP A 85 5.99 9.95 -4.32
N SER A 86 5.65 8.96 -5.13
CA SER A 86 6.51 8.52 -6.22
C SER A 86 5.69 8.23 -7.47
N THR A 87 6.08 8.88 -8.56
CA THR A 87 5.48 8.65 -9.87
C THR A 87 5.72 7.21 -10.32
N TYR A 88 4.64 6.53 -10.72
CA TYR A 88 4.69 5.17 -11.26
C TYR A 88 4.32 5.10 -12.74
N PHE A 89 3.80 6.19 -13.33
CA PHE A 89 3.51 6.27 -14.75
C PHE A 89 3.75 7.67 -15.30
N THR A 90 4.33 7.76 -16.49
CA THR A 90 4.57 9.02 -17.21
C THR A 90 4.28 8.84 -18.69
N PHE A 91 3.77 9.88 -19.35
CA PHE A 91 3.56 9.95 -20.78
C PHE A 91 4.03 11.31 -21.32
N SER A 92 4.33 11.40 -22.61
CA SER A 92 4.77 12.66 -23.21
C SER A 92 3.58 13.61 -23.43
N SER A 93 3.81 14.92 -23.37
CA SER A 93 2.75 15.91 -23.63
C SER A 93 2.21 15.83 -25.07
N GLU A 94 3.02 15.35 -26.01
CA GLU A 94 2.62 15.16 -27.41
C GLU A 94 1.59 14.04 -27.58
N GLU A 95 1.56 13.09 -26.65
CA GLU A 95 0.66 11.93 -26.64
C GLU A 95 -0.51 12.10 -25.65
N SER A 96 -0.65 13.28 -25.02
CA SER A 96 -1.63 13.51 -23.94
C SER A 96 -3.06 13.20 -24.36
N ASP A 97 -3.52 13.70 -25.51
CA ASP A 97 -4.90 13.47 -25.97
C ASP A 97 -5.14 11.98 -26.25
N GLU A 98 -4.19 11.30 -26.91
CA GLU A 98 -4.27 9.87 -27.17
C GLU A 98 -4.27 9.04 -25.88
N PHE A 99 -3.50 9.48 -24.87
CA PHE A 99 -3.44 8.83 -23.58
C PHE A 99 -4.75 8.94 -22.82
N TRP A 100 -5.33 10.15 -22.71
CA TRP A 100 -6.57 10.35 -21.99
C TRP A 100 -7.75 9.64 -22.66
N ASP A 101 -7.84 9.69 -23.99
CA ASP A 101 -8.82 8.92 -24.76
C ASP A 101 -8.71 7.40 -24.48
N PHE A 102 -7.46 6.90 -24.39
CA PHE A 102 -7.21 5.51 -24.01
C PHE A 102 -7.60 5.23 -22.55
N TYR A 103 -7.20 6.11 -21.62
CA TYR A 103 -7.35 5.91 -20.19
C TYR A 103 -8.84 5.92 -19.82
N GLU A 104 -9.59 6.94 -20.21
CA GLU A 104 -11.02 7.07 -19.94
C GLU A 104 -11.83 5.91 -20.54
N LYS A 105 -11.49 5.48 -21.76
CA LYS A 105 -12.16 4.35 -22.41
C LYS A 105 -11.95 3.02 -21.70
N ASN A 106 -10.89 2.89 -20.92
CA ASN A 106 -10.51 1.65 -20.24
C ASN A 106 -10.50 1.77 -18.70
N ASP A 107 -11.02 2.86 -18.14
CA ASP A 107 -10.90 3.28 -16.75
C ASP A 107 -11.10 2.14 -15.73
N VAL A 108 -12.27 1.49 -15.74
CA VAL A 108 -12.60 0.36 -14.86
C VAL A 108 -11.54 -0.75 -14.92
N LYS A 109 -11.12 -1.12 -16.13
CA LYS A 109 -10.17 -2.22 -16.33
C LYS A 109 -8.74 -1.81 -15.95
N LEU A 110 -8.37 -0.55 -16.16
CA LEU A 110 -7.08 -0.03 -15.71
C LEU A 110 -7.03 0.03 -14.19
N SER A 111 -8.06 0.55 -13.53
CA SER A 111 -8.19 0.58 -12.06
C SER A 111 -8.08 -0.82 -11.43
N GLU A 112 -8.76 -1.83 -11.99
CA GLU A 112 -8.64 -3.23 -11.54
C GLU A 112 -7.20 -3.77 -11.68
N ILE A 113 -6.53 -3.43 -12.79
CA ILE A 113 -5.15 -3.86 -13.06
C ILE A 113 -4.17 -3.16 -12.12
N GLU A 114 -4.32 -1.86 -11.91
CA GLU A 114 -3.48 -1.06 -11.03
C GLU A 114 -3.56 -1.57 -9.60
N THR A 115 -4.78 -1.66 -9.08
CA THR A 115 -5.08 -2.16 -7.73
C THR A 115 -4.39 -3.51 -7.52
N LYS A 116 -4.64 -4.46 -8.43
CA LYS A 116 -4.07 -5.80 -8.34
C LYS A 116 -2.54 -5.79 -8.39
N VAL A 117 -1.95 -5.07 -9.34
CA VAL A 117 -0.49 -5.02 -9.51
C VAL A 117 0.19 -4.40 -8.29
N ILE A 118 -0.36 -3.31 -7.74
CA ILE A 118 0.17 -2.63 -6.55
C ILE A 118 0.08 -3.55 -5.33
N VAL A 119 -1.06 -4.21 -5.09
CA VAL A 119 -1.20 -5.17 -3.96
C VAL A 119 -0.22 -6.33 -4.09
N GLU A 120 -0.14 -6.97 -5.26
CA GLU A 120 0.75 -8.11 -5.48
C GLU A 120 2.23 -7.72 -5.29
N TRP A 121 2.60 -6.53 -5.77
CA TRP A 121 3.93 -5.96 -5.58
C TRP A 121 4.22 -5.65 -4.10
N PHE A 122 3.31 -4.96 -3.41
CA PHE A 122 3.46 -4.62 -2.00
C PHE A 122 3.58 -5.87 -1.14
N ALA A 123 2.66 -6.83 -1.29
CA ALA A 123 2.69 -8.09 -0.55
C ALA A 123 4.00 -8.88 -0.80
N THR A 124 4.52 -8.85 -2.03
CA THR A 124 5.82 -9.45 -2.34
C THR A 124 6.97 -8.75 -1.59
N CYS A 125 6.97 -7.42 -1.54
CA CYS A 125 7.96 -6.64 -0.80
C CYS A 125 7.86 -6.87 0.71
N TRP A 126 6.65 -6.85 1.27
CA TRP A 126 6.36 -7.12 2.67
C TRP A 126 6.83 -8.52 3.09
N ASN A 127 6.59 -9.54 2.25
CA ASN A 127 7.11 -10.88 2.49
C ASN A 127 8.64 -10.93 2.52
N LYS A 128 9.31 -10.26 1.56
CA LYS A 128 10.79 -10.16 1.52
C LYS A 128 11.37 -9.36 2.68
N ALA A 129 10.59 -8.45 3.26
CA ALA A 129 10.95 -7.70 4.45
C ALA A 129 10.80 -8.50 5.75
N GLY A 130 10.29 -9.74 5.69
CA GLY A 130 10.05 -10.57 6.87
C GLY A 130 8.67 -10.33 7.51
N GLY A 131 7.74 -9.68 6.81
CA GLY A 131 6.42 -9.32 7.30
C GLY A 131 5.60 -10.50 7.86
N LYS A 132 5.78 -11.71 7.32
CA LYS A 132 5.14 -12.93 7.85
C LYS A 132 5.51 -13.27 9.30
N ASN A 133 6.56 -12.66 9.85
CA ASN A 133 6.95 -12.82 11.25
C ASN A 133 6.33 -11.76 12.17
N VAL A 134 5.69 -10.72 11.62
CA VAL A 134 4.97 -9.71 12.39
C VAL A 134 3.78 -10.38 13.07
N LYS A 135 3.65 -10.17 14.38
CA LYS A 135 2.59 -10.83 15.18
C LYS A 135 1.24 -10.13 15.07
N LEU A 136 1.25 -8.82 14.83
CA LEU A 136 0.02 -8.05 14.64
C LEU A 136 -0.62 -8.45 13.30
N PRO A 137 -1.96 -8.56 13.25
CA PRO A 137 -2.70 -8.49 12.00
C PRO A 137 -2.21 -7.31 11.15
N SER A 138 -2.12 -7.51 9.84
CA SER A 138 -1.55 -6.53 8.93
C SER A 138 -2.30 -6.54 7.62
N TYR A 139 -2.81 -5.38 7.22
CA TYR A 139 -3.67 -5.22 6.05
C TYR A 139 -3.08 -4.18 5.10
N PHE A 140 -3.34 -4.34 3.80
CA PHE A 140 -2.99 -3.37 2.78
C PHE A 140 -4.23 -2.94 2.03
N GLY A 141 -4.60 -1.67 2.15
CA GLY A 141 -5.76 -1.07 1.50
C GLY A 141 -5.37 0.12 0.62
N PHE A 142 -6.36 0.63 -0.10
CA PHE A 142 -6.25 1.91 -0.81
C PHE A 142 -7.14 2.92 -0.10
N HIS A 143 -6.70 4.17 -0.05
CA HIS A 143 -7.52 5.25 0.46
C HIS A 143 -8.87 5.31 -0.27
N ASP A 144 -9.96 5.43 0.49
CA ASP A 144 -11.36 5.43 0.01
C ASP A 144 -11.89 4.11 -0.59
N TYR A 145 -11.14 2.99 -0.51
CA TYR A 145 -11.62 1.69 -0.98
C TYR A 145 -12.26 0.89 0.15
N ASP A 146 -13.31 0.11 -0.16
CA ASP A 146 -14.02 -0.74 0.80
C ASP A 146 -13.36 -2.11 1.00
N GLU A 147 -12.43 -2.49 0.12
CA GLU A 147 -11.70 -3.76 0.22
C GLU A 147 -10.24 -3.52 0.64
N CYS A 148 -9.73 -4.40 1.49
CA CYS A 148 -8.32 -4.45 1.84
C CYS A 148 -7.78 -5.88 1.70
N TYR A 149 -6.46 -5.99 1.62
CA TYR A 149 -5.76 -7.24 1.45
C TYR A 149 -5.12 -7.65 2.78
N ASP A 150 -5.57 -8.77 3.35
CA ASP A 150 -4.91 -9.39 4.50
C ASP A 150 -3.55 -9.96 4.06
N LEU A 151 -2.49 -9.35 4.59
CA LEU A 151 -1.11 -9.68 4.25
C LEU A 151 -0.69 -11.05 4.80
N HIS A 152 -1.29 -11.52 5.89
CA HIS A 152 -1.00 -12.82 6.50
C HIS A 152 -1.69 -13.96 5.76
N SER A 153 -3.00 -13.86 5.52
CA SER A 153 -3.75 -14.92 4.83
C SER A 153 -3.72 -14.82 3.30
N SER A 154 -3.27 -13.68 2.76
CA SER A 154 -3.17 -13.42 1.32
C SER A 154 -4.54 -13.44 0.63
N LYS A 155 -5.53 -12.78 1.24
CA LYS A 155 -6.92 -12.71 0.78
C LYS A 155 -7.43 -11.28 0.80
N TRP A 156 -8.35 -10.99 -0.13
CA TRP A 156 -9.19 -9.81 -0.07
C TRP A 156 -10.30 -10.01 0.95
N ILE A 157 -10.53 -8.99 1.77
CA ILE A 157 -11.62 -8.89 2.75
C ILE A 157 -12.22 -7.49 2.66
N SER A 158 -13.40 -7.27 3.24
CA SER A 158 -13.87 -5.89 3.40
C SER A 158 -13.05 -5.16 4.47
N ASP A 159 -12.93 -3.85 4.35
CA ASP A 159 -12.27 -2.99 5.34
C ASP A 159 -12.95 -3.09 6.70
N GLY A 160 -14.28 -3.30 6.72
CA GLY A 160 -15.04 -3.55 7.94
C GLY A 160 -14.70 -4.87 8.63
N ASP A 161 -14.43 -5.94 7.87
CA ASP A 161 -14.20 -7.27 8.43
C ASP A 161 -12.91 -7.34 9.26
N LYS A 162 -11.90 -6.49 8.96
CA LYS A 162 -10.58 -6.50 9.62
C LYS A 162 -10.64 -6.16 11.12
N TRP A 163 -11.74 -5.56 11.57
CA TRP A 163 -11.99 -5.16 12.97
C TRP A 163 -12.68 -6.24 13.81
N PHE A 164 -13.14 -7.33 13.19
CA PHE A 164 -13.90 -8.40 13.86
C PHE A 164 -13.15 -9.74 13.95
N GLU A 165 -11.87 -9.78 13.56
CA GLU A 165 -11.00 -10.96 13.64
C GLU A 165 -10.36 -11.20 15.01
#